data_AF-A0A7X4KKY3-F1
#
_entry.id   AF-A0A7X4KKY3-F1
#
_cell.length_a   1.000
_cell.length_b   1.000
_cell.length_c   1.000
_cell.angle_alpha   90.00
_cell.angle_beta   90.00
_cell.angle_gamma   90.00
#
_symmetry.space_group_name_H-M   'P 1'
#
loop_
_entity.id
_entity.type
_entity.pdbx_description
1 polymer ?
#
loop_
_entity_poly.entity_id
_entity_poly.type
_entity_poly.pdbx_seq_one_letter_code
_entity_poly.pdbx_strand_id
1 'polypeptide(L)'
;MAAALSAGCSRSERWQEQVLLASGQVILVERESSDRSASMRFAMPGHPGEIVEWRSLHDGGPWQLENPVVLDVENGAPVVLTVVSTSPGCRLFTKYVNTGGGWREEVLPDRFKGRDMNLFIRSGLALGDVVTLEHKRRESSAISYSRSLRFLGPADKACGH
;
A
#
# COMPACT_ATOMS: atom_id res chain seq x y z
N MET A 1 -42.86 17.82 -6.71
CA MET A 1 -41.42 17.89 -7.01
C MET A 1 -40.68 17.04 -6.00
N ALA A 2 -40.21 15.86 -6.40
CA ALA A 2 -39.40 15.02 -5.53
C ALA A 2 -37.94 15.42 -5.70
N ALA A 3 -37.31 15.88 -4.61
CA ALA A 3 -35.88 16.12 -4.57
C ALA A 3 -35.17 14.76 -4.62
N ALA A 4 -34.44 14.49 -5.70
CA ALA A 4 -33.55 13.35 -5.78
C ALA A 4 -32.43 13.55 -4.77
N LEU A 5 -32.36 12.68 -3.77
CA LEU A 5 -31.20 12.52 -2.91
C LEU A 5 -30.04 12.08 -3.80
N SER A 6 -29.06 12.97 -3.99
CA SER A 6 -27.78 12.68 -4.60
C SER A 6 -27.03 11.66 -3.72
N ALA A 7 -27.31 10.37 -3.90
CA ALA A 7 -26.49 9.31 -3.37
C ALA A 7 -25.13 9.38 -4.08
N GLY A 8 -24.19 10.10 -3.49
CA GLY A 8 -22.80 10.06 -3.90
C GLY A 8 -22.29 8.63 -3.72
N CYS A 9 -22.27 7.86 -4.80
CA CYS A 9 -21.70 6.52 -4.82
C CYS A 9 -20.20 6.64 -4.53
N SER A 10 -19.78 6.46 -3.28
CA SER A 10 -18.37 6.23 -2.96
C SER A 10 -17.96 4.94 -3.67
N ARG A 11 -17.10 5.03 -4.67
CA ARG A 11 -16.63 3.86 -5.41
C ARG A 11 -15.60 3.15 -4.54
N SER A 12 -16.00 2.03 -3.94
CA SER A 12 -15.07 1.11 -3.28
C SER A 12 -14.73 -0.01 -4.26
N GLU A 13 -13.46 -0.39 -4.29
CA GLU A 13 -12.96 -1.49 -5.09
C GLU A 13 -12.25 -2.49 -4.21
N ARG A 14 -12.44 -3.76 -4.53
CA ARG A 14 -11.84 -4.88 -3.83
C ARG A 14 -11.14 -5.78 -4.84
N TRP A 15 -9.94 -6.22 -4.50
CA TRP A 15 -9.20 -7.19 -5.29
C TRP A 15 -8.33 -8.05 -4.39
N GLN A 16 -7.91 -9.20 -4.88
CA GLN A 16 -6.88 -10.01 -4.26
C GLN A 16 -5.56 -9.83 -4.99
N GLU A 17 -4.47 -10.04 -4.28
CA GLU A 17 -3.15 -9.79 -4.83
C GLU A 17 -2.10 -10.74 -4.25
N GLN A 18 -1.30 -11.36 -5.13
CA GLN A 18 -0.19 -12.22 -4.71
C GLN A 18 1.01 -11.39 -4.31
N VAL A 19 1.50 -11.51 -3.09
CA VAL A 19 2.67 -10.77 -2.58
C VAL A 19 3.81 -11.73 -2.30
N LEU A 20 4.97 -11.48 -2.91
CA LEU A 20 6.22 -12.19 -2.60
C LEU A 20 6.91 -11.47 -1.44
N LEU A 21 7.00 -12.14 -0.31
CA LEU A 21 7.69 -11.65 0.89
C LEU A 21 9.21 -11.81 0.73
N ALA A 22 9.99 -11.09 1.54
CA ALA A 22 11.46 -11.23 1.53
C ALA A 22 11.91 -12.64 1.95
N SER A 23 11.08 -13.38 2.69
CA SER A 23 11.31 -14.79 3.02
C SER A 23 11.23 -15.74 1.81
N GLY A 24 10.77 -15.26 0.65
CA GLY A 24 10.51 -16.06 -0.55
C GLY A 24 9.13 -16.70 -0.59
N GLN A 25 8.33 -16.57 0.47
CA GLN A 25 6.96 -17.05 0.49
C GLN A 25 6.04 -16.13 -0.32
N VAL A 26 5.09 -16.72 -1.03
CA VAL A 26 4.01 -15.99 -1.71
C VAL A 26 2.75 -16.10 -0.87
N ILE A 27 2.18 -14.96 -0.51
CA ILE A 27 0.89 -14.87 0.19
C ILE A 27 -0.17 -14.22 -0.69
N LEU A 28 -1.43 -14.44 -0.34
CA LEU A 28 -2.55 -13.73 -0.93
C LEU A 28 -3.00 -12.62 0.03
N VAL A 29 -3.18 -11.43 -0.52
CA VAL A 29 -3.62 -10.25 0.22
C VAL A 29 -4.94 -9.79 -0.36
N GLU A 30 -5.94 -9.60 0.50
CA GLU A 30 -7.19 -8.93 0.15
C GLU A 30 -7.00 -7.43 0.32
N ARG A 31 -7.33 -6.67 -0.72
CA ARG A 31 -7.20 -5.21 -0.76
C ARG A 31 -8.57 -4.59 -0.91
N GLU A 32 -8.80 -3.51 -0.19
CA GLU A 32 -9.94 -2.62 -0.42
C GLU A 32 -9.42 -1.19 -0.52
N SER A 33 -9.94 -0.44 -1.48
CA SER A 33 -9.65 0.98 -1.63
C SER A 33 -10.93 1.74 -1.95
N SER A 34 -11.09 2.90 -1.32
CA SER A 34 -12.12 3.87 -1.60
C SER A 34 -11.49 5.25 -1.82
N ASP A 35 -12.31 6.26 -2.09
CA ASP A 35 -11.86 7.65 -2.20
C ASP A 35 -11.25 8.20 -0.90
N ARG A 36 -11.48 7.53 0.24
CA ARG A 36 -11.11 8.02 1.58
C ARG A 36 -10.26 7.05 2.40
N SER A 37 -10.13 5.80 1.97
CA SER A 37 -9.49 4.77 2.78
C SER A 37 -8.86 3.68 1.92
N ALA A 38 -7.82 3.07 2.46
CA ALA A 38 -7.25 1.85 1.94
C ALA A 38 -7.13 0.83 3.09
N SER A 39 -7.41 -0.43 2.82
CA SER A 39 -7.16 -1.51 3.77
C SER A 39 -6.56 -2.74 3.08
N MET A 40 -6.03 -3.61 3.91
CA MET A 40 -5.34 -4.82 3.51
C MET A 40 -5.55 -5.88 4.57
N ARG A 41 -5.94 -7.08 4.15
CA ARG A 41 -6.10 -8.25 5.03
C ARG A 41 -5.31 -9.43 4.47
N PHE A 42 -4.60 -10.15 5.33
CA PHE A 42 -3.82 -11.30 4.93
C PHE A 42 -3.63 -12.29 6.08
N ALA A 43 -3.43 -13.56 5.74
CA ALA A 43 -3.03 -14.57 6.69
C ALA A 43 -1.54 -14.46 7.00
N MET A 44 -1.18 -14.50 8.28
CA MET A 44 0.21 -14.38 8.70
C MET A 44 0.97 -15.69 8.43
N PRO A 45 2.10 -15.67 7.68
CA PRO A 45 2.92 -16.85 7.49
C PRO A 45 3.37 -17.45 8.82
N GLY A 46 3.27 -18.77 8.94
CA GLY A 46 3.67 -19.50 10.15
C GLY A 46 2.68 -19.43 11.32
N HIS A 47 1.56 -18.69 11.19
CA HIS A 47 0.56 -18.52 12.25
C HIS A 47 -0.84 -18.89 11.72
N PRO A 48 -1.19 -20.20 11.68
CA PRO A 48 -2.45 -20.65 11.12
C PRO A 48 -3.66 -20.02 11.80
N GLY A 49 -4.57 -19.44 11.00
CA GLY A 49 -5.79 -18.80 11.49
C GLY A 49 -5.62 -17.34 11.95
N GLU A 50 -4.38 -16.84 12.04
CA GLU A 50 -4.13 -15.43 12.34
C GLU A 50 -4.31 -14.58 11.08
N ILE A 51 -5.33 -13.72 11.10
CA ILE A 51 -5.58 -12.73 10.05
C ILE A 51 -5.16 -11.36 10.56
N VAL A 52 -4.23 -10.75 9.84
CA VAL A 52 -3.75 -9.39 10.12
C VAL A 52 -4.45 -8.43 9.18
N GLU A 53 -4.93 -7.31 9.72
CA GLU A 53 -5.57 -6.25 8.96
C GLU A 53 -4.84 -4.92 9.16
N TRP A 54 -4.40 -4.31 8.06
CA TRP A 54 -3.90 -2.94 8.01
C TRP A 54 -4.97 -2.00 7.43
N ARG A 55 -5.05 -0.78 7.95
CA ARG A 55 -5.90 0.30 7.45
C ARG A 55 -5.09 1.60 7.37
N SER A 56 -5.37 2.41 6.36
CA SER A 56 -4.83 3.76 6.23
C SER A 56 -5.13 4.57 7.48
N LEU A 57 -4.11 5.19 8.06
CA LEU A 57 -4.24 6.06 9.23
C LEU A 57 -4.21 7.53 8.82
N HIS A 58 -3.58 7.84 7.69
CA HIS A 58 -3.56 9.18 7.14
C HIS A 58 -4.71 9.37 6.15
N ASP A 59 -5.68 10.21 6.53
CA ASP A 59 -6.45 10.95 5.54
C ASP A 59 -5.54 12.09 5.08
N GLY A 60 -4.74 11.92 4.03
CA GLY A 60 -3.85 13.01 3.58
C GLY A 60 -4.61 14.27 3.10
N GLY A 61 -5.90 14.42 3.40
CA GLY A 61 -6.79 15.42 2.85
C GLY A 61 -7.31 15.02 1.48
N PRO A 62 -8.04 15.93 0.82
CA PRO A 62 -8.56 15.68 -0.51
C PRO A 62 -7.43 15.26 -1.45
N TRP A 63 -7.59 14.09 -2.08
CA TRP A 63 -6.67 13.55 -3.11
C TRP A 63 -5.33 12.98 -2.63
N GLN A 64 -5.10 12.85 -1.33
CA GLN A 64 -3.84 12.30 -0.80
C GLN A 64 -4.10 11.01 -0.03
N LEU A 65 -4.57 9.99 -0.75
CA LEU A 65 -4.81 8.67 -0.16
C LEU A 65 -3.48 8.01 0.20
N GLU A 66 -3.41 7.47 1.42
CA GLU A 66 -2.31 6.62 1.84
C GLU A 66 -2.38 5.27 1.12
N ASN A 67 -1.32 4.96 0.37
CA ASN A 67 -1.23 3.74 -0.42
C ASN A 67 -0.14 2.82 0.15
N PRO A 68 -0.46 1.58 0.56
CA PRO A 68 0.56 0.62 0.92
C PRO A 68 1.29 0.13 -0.34
N VAL A 69 2.62 0.11 -0.26
CA VAL A 69 3.52 -0.16 -1.39
C VAL A 69 4.43 -1.36 -1.16
N VAL A 70 4.69 -1.68 0.11
CA VAL A 70 5.42 -2.89 0.53
C VAL A 70 4.68 -3.54 1.69
N LEU A 71 4.55 -4.86 1.63
CA LEU A 71 4.19 -5.73 2.75
C LEU A 71 5.31 -6.75 2.95
N ASP A 72 5.79 -6.90 4.18
CA ASP A 72 6.82 -7.88 4.52
C ASP A 72 6.64 -8.41 5.95
N VAL A 73 7.50 -9.35 6.35
CA VAL A 73 7.60 -9.84 7.73
C VAL A 73 9.04 -9.65 8.23
N GLU A 74 9.23 -8.76 9.22
CA GLU A 74 10.53 -8.49 9.84
C GLU A 74 10.53 -9.01 11.27
N ASN A 75 11.49 -9.89 11.62
CA ASN A 75 11.61 -10.43 12.97
C ASN A 75 10.30 -11.04 13.51
N GLY A 76 9.50 -11.65 12.63
CA GLY A 76 8.20 -12.25 12.96
C GLY A 76 7.03 -11.27 13.04
N ALA A 77 7.27 -9.96 12.83
CA ALA A 77 6.23 -8.94 12.83
C ALA A 77 5.87 -8.50 11.39
N PRO A 78 4.57 -8.40 11.04
CA PRO A 78 4.17 -7.78 9.78
C PRO A 78 4.64 -6.33 9.68
N VAL A 79 5.16 -5.95 8.52
CA VAL A 79 5.61 -4.59 8.21
C VAL A 79 4.95 -4.10 6.95
N VAL A 80 4.41 -2.88 6.98
CA VAL A 80 3.84 -2.21 5.82
C VAL A 80 4.56 -0.89 5.61
N LEU A 81 5.06 -0.65 4.40
CA LEU A 81 5.45 0.69 3.99
C LEU A 81 4.34 1.29 3.15
N THR A 82 4.01 2.54 3.42
CA THR A 82 3.02 3.32 2.68
C THR A 82 3.63 4.56 2.06
N VAL A 83 2.89 5.13 1.12
CA VAL A 83 3.19 6.42 0.53
C VAL A 83 1.94 7.29 0.49
N VAL A 84 2.09 8.56 0.84
CA VAL A 84 1.09 9.62 0.65
C VAL A 84 1.69 10.66 -0.29
N SER A 85 0.96 11.05 -1.33
CA SER A 85 1.35 12.17 -2.19
C SER A 85 0.91 13.48 -1.55
N THR A 86 1.84 14.28 -1.04
CA THR A 86 1.52 15.53 -0.33
C THR A 86 1.41 16.73 -1.27
N SER A 87 2.05 16.65 -2.44
CA SER A 87 1.98 17.64 -3.53
C SER A 87 2.49 17.01 -4.83
N PRO A 88 2.34 17.67 -6.00
CA PRO A 88 2.95 17.19 -7.25
C PRO A 88 4.42 16.91 -7.04
N GLY A 89 4.77 15.63 -7.14
CA GLY A 89 6.10 15.15 -6.90
C GLY A 89 6.65 15.51 -5.54
N CYS A 90 5.90 15.52 -4.43
CA CYS A 90 6.45 15.31 -3.08
C CYS A 90 5.68 14.18 -2.41
N ARG A 91 6.39 13.34 -1.67
CA ARG A 91 5.87 12.07 -1.14
C ARG A 91 6.30 11.92 0.31
N LEU A 92 5.37 11.47 1.14
CA LEU A 92 5.64 11.06 2.51
C LEU A 92 5.63 9.53 2.56
N PHE A 93 6.67 8.95 3.13
CA PHE A 93 6.75 7.52 3.40
C PHE A 93 6.54 7.26 4.88
N THR A 94 5.71 6.27 5.17
CA THR A 94 5.48 5.82 6.53
C THR A 94 5.73 4.33 6.61
N LYS A 95 6.42 3.89 7.65
CA LYS A 95 6.56 2.47 7.99
C LYS A 95 5.62 2.16 9.14
N TYR A 96 4.89 1.07 9.02
CA TYR A 96 4.10 0.51 10.10
C TYR A 96 4.63 -0.88 10.45
N VAL A 97 4.70 -1.18 11.74
CA VAL A 97 5.03 -2.51 12.26
C VAL A 97 3.86 -2.98 13.11
N ASN A 98 3.37 -4.20 12.87
CA ASN A 98 2.36 -4.80 13.72
C ASN A 98 3.02 -5.59 14.86
N THR A 99 2.88 -5.10 16.08
CA THR A 99 3.40 -5.75 17.29
C THR A 99 2.29 -5.92 18.31
N GLY A 100 2.08 -7.13 18.81
CA GLY A 100 1.01 -7.39 19.79
C GLY A 100 -0.40 -7.15 19.24
N GLY A 101 -0.60 -7.33 17.92
CA GLY A 101 -1.90 -7.16 17.26
C GLY A 101 -2.24 -5.71 16.87
N GLY A 102 -1.39 -4.74 17.18
CA GLY A 102 -1.58 -3.32 16.85
C GLY A 102 -0.53 -2.80 15.88
N TRP A 103 -0.93 -1.91 14.97
CA TRP A 103 -0.01 -1.18 14.09
C TRP A 103 0.59 0.02 14.80
N ARG A 104 1.91 0.13 14.73
CA ARG A 104 2.66 1.30 15.21
C ARG A 104 3.42 1.91 14.05
N GLU A 105 3.29 3.22 13.89
CA GLU A 105 4.12 3.99 12.98
C GLU A 105 5.57 4.05 13.48
N GLU A 106 6.51 3.82 12.58
CA GLU A 106 7.94 3.98 12.81
C GLU A 106 8.47 5.10 11.92
N VAL A 107 9.19 6.03 12.56
CA VAL A 107 9.92 7.07 11.86
C VAL A 107 11.04 6.41 11.06
N LEU A 108 10.97 6.57 9.74
CA LEU A 108 12.03 6.11 8.85
C LEU A 108 13.29 6.99 9.07
N PRO A 109 14.51 6.44 8.91
CA PRO A 109 15.72 7.25 8.99
C PRO A 109 15.87 8.11 7.73
N ASP A 110 16.47 9.30 7.85
CA ASP A 110 16.63 10.27 6.77
C ASP A 110 17.09 9.68 5.42
N ARG A 111 17.92 8.64 5.48
CA ARG A 111 18.29 7.82 4.33
C ARG A 111 18.06 6.35 4.67
N PHE A 112 17.32 5.64 3.81
CA PHE A 112 17.27 4.19 3.84
C PHE A 112 17.34 3.62 2.43
N LYS A 113 17.82 2.38 2.32
CA LYS A 113 17.79 1.65 1.06
C LYS A 113 16.33 1.37 0.71
N GLY A 114 15.82 1.97 -0.37
CA GLY A 114 14.46 1.72 -0.81
C GLY A 114 14.25 0.25 -1.13
N ARG A 115 13.00 -0.19 -1.04
CA ARG A 115 12.58 -1.57 -1.27
C ARG A 115 11.86 -1.66 -2.60
N ASP A 116 12.01 -2.82 -3.24
CA ASP A 116 11.14 -3.14 -4.37
C ASP A 116 9.71 -3.23 -3.87
N MET A 117 8.82 -2.51 -4.53
CA MET A 117 7.40 -2.61 -4.26
C MET A 117 6.93 -4.01 -4.57
N ASN A 118 6.19 -4.60 -3.64
CA ASN A 118 5.53 -5.88 -3.85
C ASN A 118 4.00 -5.76 -3.74
N LEU A 119 3.47 -4.55 -3.56
CA LEU A 119 2.05 -4.23 -3.65
C LEU A 119 1.77 -3.35 -4.88
N PHE A 120 0.62 -3.58 -5.49
CA PHE A 120 0.16 -2.93 -6.69
C PHE A 120 -0.47 -1.59 -6.34
N ILE A 121 0.06 -0.52 -6.92
CA ILE A 121 -0.55 0.82 -6.87
C ILE A 121 -1.40 0.97 -8.13
N ARG A 122 -2.69 1.23 -7.93
CA ARG A 122 -3.67 1.34 -9.01
C ARG A 122 -3.35 2.49 -9.96
N SER A 123 -3.39 2.23 -11.27
CA SER A 123 -3.23 3.22 -12.35
C SER A 123 -4.53 3.51 -13.13
N GLY A 124 -5.70 3.33 -12.52
CA GLY A 124 -7.00 3.55 -13.17
C GLY A 124 -7.44 2.42 -14.12
N LEU A 125 -6.71 1.30 -14.18
CA LEU A 125 -7.08 0.12 -14.95
C LEU A 125 -8.22 -0.67 -14.28
N ALA A 126 -9.00 -1.38 -15.09
CA ALA A 126 -9.94 -2.40 -14.63
C ALA A 126 -9.13 -3.60 -14.13
N LEU A 127 -8.98 -3.70 -12.81
CA LEU A 127 -8.35 -4.86 -12.18
C LEU A 127 -9.34 -6.03 -12.27
N GLY A 128 -8.89 -7.18 -12.77
CA GLY A 128 -9.60 -8.43 -12.52
C GLY A 128 -9.57 -8.76 -11.02
N ASP A 129 -10.28 -9.81 -10.61
CA ASP A 129 -10.43 -10.17 -9.19
C ASP A 129 -9.09 -10.47 -8.49
N VAL A 130 -8.07 -10.91 -9.25
CA VAL A 130 -6.75 -11.29 -8.71
C VAL A 130 -5.59 -10.67 -9.51
N VAL A 131 -4.71 -9.95 -8.81
CA VAL A 131 -3.45 -9.41 -9.33
C VAL A 131 -2.30 -10.37 -9.01
N THR A 132 -1.79 -11.05 -10.04
CA THR A 132 -0.71 -12.04 -9.89
C THR A 132 0.68 -11.40 -9.86
N LEU A 133 1.70 -12.13 -9.40
CA LEU A 133 3.09 -11.68 -9.47
C LEU A 133 3.54 -11.41 -10.91
N GLU A 134 3.08 -12.21 -11.87
CA GLU A 134 3.37 -12.02 -13.29
C GLU A 134 2.75 -10.71 -13.81
N HIS A 135 1.49 -10.45 -13.44
CA HIS A 135 0.81 -9.19 -13.76
C HIS A 135 1.63 -8.00 -13.24
N LYS A 136 2.06 -8.02 -11.98
CA LYS A 136 2.88 -6.93 -11.43
C LYS A 136 4.21 -6.78 -12.14
N ARG A 137 4.90 -7.87 -12.49
CA ARG A 137 6.18 -7.80 -13.21
C ARG A 137 6.02 -7.14 -14.57
N ARG A 138 4.92 -7.42 -15.27
CA ARG A 138 4.56 -6.79 -16.55
C ARG A 138 4.28 -5.29 -16.37
N GLU A 139 3.42 -4.92 -15.43
CA GLU A 139 2.99 -3.52 -15.22
C GLU A 139 4.05 -2.63 -14.54
N SER A 140 4.87 -3.18 -13.65
CA SER A 140 5.90 -2.41 -12.91
C SER A 140 6.99 -1.84 -13.81
N SER A 141 7.15 -2.40 -15.02
CA SER A 141 8.06 -1.89 -16.05
C SER A 141 7.54 -0.61 -16.74
N ALA A 142 6.21 -0.40 -16.74
CA ALA A 142 5.53 0.67 -17.45
C ALA A 142 5.27 1.93 -16.60
N ILE A 143 5.26 1.81 -15.27
CA ILE A 143 4.90 2.91 -14.36
C ILE A 143 6.16 3.63 -13.86
N SER A 144 6.33 4.91 -14.21
CA SER A 144 7.48 5.76 -13.82
C SER A 144 7.70 5.88 -12.31
N TYR A 145 6.64 5.71 -11.51
CA TYR A 145 6.68 5.78 -10.05
C TYR A 145 7.43 4.60 -9.41
N SER A 146 7.43 3.41 -10.03
CA SER A 146 8.14 2.23 -9.48
C SER A 146 9.65 2.46 -9.35
N ARG A 147 10.21 3.30 -10.24
CA ARG A 147 11.64 3.64 -10.25
C ARG A 147 12.01 4.64 -9.16
N SER A 148 11.11 5.58 -8.83
CA SER A 148 11.37 6.59 -7.79
C SER A 148 11.28 6.01 -6.39
N LEU A 149 10.49 4.94 -6.16
CA LEU A 149 10.34 4.30 -4.85
C LEU A 149 11.52 3.45 -4.39
N ARG A 150 12.45 3.12 -5.29
CA ARG A 150 13.61 2.27 -4.98
C ARG A 150 14.67 2.96 -4.09
N PHE A 151 14.54 4.26 -3.78
CA PHE A 151 15.64 5.04 -3.19
C PHE A 151 15.31 6.00 -2.03
N LEU A 152 14.06 6.11 -1.54
CA LEU A 152 13.66 7.32 -0.81
C LEU A 152 13.61 7.14 0.71
N GLY A 153 14.45 7.90 1.43
CA GLY A 153 14.30 8.20 2.86
C GLY A 153 13.34 9.37 3.14
N PRO A 154 12.80 9.56 4.36
CA PRO A 154 11.97 10.72 4.74
C PRO A 154 12.63 12.09 4.57
N ALA A 155 13.98 12.17 4.59
CA ALA A 155 14.65 13.44 4.26
C ALA A 155 14.63 13.72 2.74
N ASP A 156 14.51 12.67 1.93
CA ASP A 156 14.11 12.77 0.53
C ASP A 156 12.58 12.77 0.46
N LYS A 157 11.94 13.83 0.98
CA LYS A 157 10.72 14.31 0.32
C LYS A 157 11.12 14.36 -1.14
N ALA A 158 10.62 13.41 -1.93
CA ALA A 158 11.00 13.30 -3.33
C ALA A 158 10.28 14.38 -4.12
N CYS A 159 10.48 15.62 -3.68
CA CYS A 159 10.15 16.92 -4.22
C CYS A 159 10.95 17.03 -5.50
N GLY A 160 10.27 16.84 -6.63
CA GLY A 160 10.87 17.02 -7.93
C GLY A 160 11.49 18.41 -8.00
N HIS A 161 12.79 18.45 -8.28
CA HIS A 161 13.35 19.52 -9.10
C HIS A 161 13.26 19.07 -10.55
#